data_AF-A0A8H7RNE6-F1
#
_entry.id   AF-A0A8H7RNE6-F1
#
_cell.length_a   1.000
_cell.length_b   1.000
_cell.length_c   1.000
_cell.angle_alpha   90.00
_cell.angle_beta   90.00
_cell.angle_gamma   90.00
#
_symmetry.space_group_name_H-M   'P 1'
#
loop_
_entity.id
_entity.type
_entity.pdbx_description
1 polymer ?
#
loop_
_entity_poly.entity_id
_entity_poly.type
_entity_poly.pdbx_seq_one_letter_code
_entity_poly.pdbx_strand_id
1 'polypeptide(L)'
;MNIILLKPEQNNKAMIDAFGDAVVNNLHSTTIEKWTSDCVTFTKDEIHNIQLIIDEYQQKIISLKVAKFRLSSMTLELGRMKTAAVDAIRRLMEKLPLVEPLDLMTHETELWSGYADPILDSLLSSPEEKVRFRYLYLFQCIRTNTQDGDDNPERPDSVITIISESRWGRNFGHGEAKVAEPTDNVALLSWDLCRLAFFNKNSINKNETSSSFSFQVKGKDGH
;
A
#
# COMPACT_ATOMS: atom_id res chain seq x y z
N MET A 1 -6.23 19.92 13.63
CA MET A 1 -5.55 18.61 13.72
C MET A 1 -4.08 18.87 13.50
N ASN A 2 -3.20 18.42 14.40
CA ASN A 2 -1.77 18.62 14.22
C ASN A 2 -1.18 17.33 13.64
N ILE A 3 -0.65 17.41 12.42
CA ILE A 3 0.08 16.31 11.78
C ILE A 3 1.56 16.64 11.87
N ILE A 4 2.37 15.71 12.34
CA ILE A 4 3.83 15.80 12.30
C ILE A 4 4.30 14.82 11.24
N LEU A 5 4.87 15.33 10.15
CA LEU A 5 5.47 14.52 9.10
C LEU A 5 6.95 14.30 9.42
N LEU A 6 7.29 13.07 9.83
CA LEU A 6 8.66 12.69 10.10
C LEU A 6 9.29 12.16 8.83
N LYS A 7 10.15 12.97 8.20
CA LYS A 7 10.93 12.56 7.04
C LYS A 7 12.41 12.80 7.34
N PRO A 8 13.24 11.76 7.40
CA PRO A 8 14.64 11.91 7.77
C PRO A 8 15.31 12.89 6.81
N GLU A 9 16.13 13.79 7.38
CA GLU A 9 16.89 14.82 6.66
C GLU A 9 16.05 15.86 5.89
N GLN A 10 14.72 15.83 6.01
CA GLN A 10 13.81 16.72 5.28
C GLN A 10 12.81 17.43 6.21
N ASN A 11 13.21 17.65 7.46
CA ASN A 11 12.41 18.37 8.44
C ASN A 11 12.35 19.87 8.10
N ASN A 12 11.15 20.45 8.14
CA ASN A 12 10.97 21.89 7.91
C ASN A 12 11.56 22.71 9.07
N LYS A 13 12.17 23.86 8.77
CA LYS A 13 12.68 24.83 9.75
C LYS A 13 11.70 25.14 10.88
N ALA A 14 10.41 25.34 10.60
CA ALA A 14 9.41 25.61 11.64
C ALA A 14 9.26 24.44 12.65
N MET A 15 9.43 23.20 12.21
CA MET A 15 9.42 22.02 13.07
C MET A 15 10.68 21.97 13.93
N ILE A 16 11.84 22.27 13.34
CA ILE A 16 13.12 22.34 14.05
C ILE A 16 13.13 23.47 15.08
N ASP A 17 12.60 24.64 14.72
CA ASP A 17 12.51 25.80 15.61
C ASP A 17 11.57 25.54 16.80
N ALA A 18 10.50 24.74 16.59
CA ALA A 18 9.52 24.44 17.63
C ALA A 18 9.92 23.27 18.55
N PHE A 19 10.46 22.18 18.00
CA PHE A 19 10.72 20.94 18.73
C PHE A 19 12.21 20.68 18.98
N GLY A 20 13.09 21.30 18.20
CA GLY A 20 14.53 21.01 18.19
C GLY A 20 14.88 19.79 17.35
N ASP A 21 16.01 19.85 16.67
CA ASP A 21 16.51 18.79 15.77
C ASP A 21 16.66 17.44 16.49
N ALA A 22 17.24 17.44 17.69
CA ALA A 22 17.46 16.23 18.47
C ALA A 22 16.15 15.49 18.81
N VAL A 23 15.08 16.21 19.11
CA VAL A 23 13.77 15.62 19.47
C VAL A 23 13.12 15.02 18.23
N VAL A 24 13.12 15.73 17.11
CA VAL A 24 12.53 15.24 15.86
C VAL A 24 13.26 13.99 15.36
N ASN A 25 14.59 14.00 15.40
CA ASN A 25 15.41 12.87 14.99
C ASN A 25 15.25 11.68 15.94
N ASN A 26 15.18 11.91 17.26
CA ASN A 26 14.90 10.84 18.21
C ASN A 26 13.51 10.23 18.01
N LEU A 27 12.48 11.07 17.80
CA LEU A 27 11.12 10.62 17.55
C LEU A 27 11.03 9.77 16.27
N HIS A 28 11.69 10.22 15.20
CA HIS A 28 11.79 9.44 13.96
C HIS A 28 12.47 8.08 14.22
N SER A 29 13.70 8.07 14.77
CA SER A 29 14.46 6.84 14.98
C SER A 29 13.74 5.84 15.89
N THR A 30 13.17 6.32 17.00
CA THR A 30 12.38 5.48 17.92
C THR A 30 11.12 4.93 17.25
N THR A 31 10.46 5.72 16.39
CA THR A 31 9.27 5.26 15.66
C THR A 31 9.63 4.18 14.65
N ILE A 32 10.69 4.40 13.85
CA ILE A 32 11.18 3.42 12.89
C ILE A 32 11.60 2.14 13.60
N GLU A 33 12.45 2.23 14.63
CA GLU A 33 12.92 1.06 15.39
C GLU A 33 11.72 0.26 15.94
N LYS A 34 10.75 0.92 16.57
CA LYS A 34 9.54 0.27 17.08
C LYS A 34 8.73 -0.44 16.00
N TRP A 35 8.71 0.08 14.77
CA TRP A 35 7.89 -0.46 13.67
C TRP A 35 8.64 -1.51 12.86
N THR A 36 9.98 -1.48 12.86
CA THR A 36 10.83 -2.38 12.08
C THR A 36 11.59 -3.43 12.90
N SER A 37 11.61 -3.33 14.24
CA SER A 37 12.35 -4.25 15.12
C SER A 37 11.97 -5.71 14.90
N ASP A 38 10.69 -5.97 14.63
CA ASP A 38 10.14 -7.31 14.39
C ASP A 38 9.85 -7.55 12.90
N CYS A 39 10.46 -6.77 12.00
CA CYS A 39 10.24 -6.90 10.58
C CYS A 39 10.83 -8.23 10.08
N VAL A 40 10.03 -8.95 9.30
CA VAL A 40 10.41 -10.27 8.82
C VAL A 40 11.47 -10.14 7.74
N THR A 41 12.60 -10.83 7.92
CA THR A 41 13.72 -10.82 6.97
C THR A 41 13.79 -12.15 6.22
N PHE A 42 13.99 -12.08 4.91
CA PHE A 42 14.26 -13.26 4.10
C PHE A 42 15.70 -13.74 4.33
N THR A 43 15.91 -15.06 4.37
CA THR A 43 17.25 -15.64 4.40
C THR A 43 17.91 -15.48 3.03
N LYS A 44 19.25 -15.61 2.99
CA LYS A 44 19.99 -15.56 1.72
C LYS A 44 19.49 -16.63 0.74
N ASP A 45 19.20 -17.83 1.24
CA ASP A 45 18.72 -18.95 0.42
C ASP A 45 17.31 -18.70 -0.10
N GLU A 46 16.41 -18.15 0.73
CA GLU A 46 15.07 -17.77 0.28
C GLU A 46 15.13 -16.70 -0.83
N ILE A 47 15.95 -15.66 -0.66
CA ILE A 47 16.15 -14.62 -1.69
C ILE A 47 16.72 -15.23 -2.96
N HIS A 48 17.76 -16.06 -2.83
CA HIS A 48 18.40 -16.70 -3.97
C HIS A 48 17.42 -17.57 -4.76
N ASN A 49 16.60 -18.36 -4.07
CA ASN A 49 15.61 -19.22 -4.72
C ASN A 49 14.52 -18.41 -5.44
N ILE A 50 14.04 -17.31 -4.84
CA ILE A 50 13.08 -16.41 -5.49
C ILE A 50 13.71 -15.81 -6.76
N GLN A 51 14.93 -15.29 -6.65
CA GLN A 51 15.65 -14.67 -7.77
C GLN A 51 15.87 -15.66 -8.91
N LEU A 52 16.31 -16.88 -8.59
CA LEU A 52 16.54 -17.94 -9.57
C LEU A 52 15.28 -18.23 -10.39
N ILE A 53 14.11 -18.31 -9.75
CA ILE A 53 12.84 -18.56 -10.43
C ILE A 53 12.46 -17.39 -11.35
N ILE A 54 12.68 -16.15 -10.90
CA ILE A 54 12.42 -14.95 -11.71
C ILE A 54 13.34 -14.93 -12.94
N ASP A 55 14.63 -15.19 -12.75
CA ASP A 55 15.64 -15.17 -13.81
C ASP A 55 15.35 -16.24 -14.86
N GLU A 56 15.06 -17.48 -14.45
CA GLU A 56 14.71 -18.56 -15.36
C GLU A 56 13.45 -18.24 -16.17
N TYR A 57 12.48 -17.54 -15.57
CA TYR A 57 11.27 -17.11 -16.28
C TYR A 57 11.58 -16.00 -17.29
N GLN A 58 12.33 -14.97 -16.90
CA GLN A 58 12.72 -13.86 -17.76
C GLN A 58 13.57 -14.32 -18.95
N GLN A 59 14.46 -15.30 -18.72
CA GLN A 59 15.29 -15.93 -19.76
C GLN A 59 14.51 -16.95 -20.62
N LYS A 60 13.20 -17.11 -20.37
CA LYS A 60 12.32 -18.06 -21.07
C LYS A 60 12.76 -19.52 -20.95
N ILE A 61 13.53 -19.84 -19.91
CA ILE A 61 13.93 -21.22 -19.57
C ILE A 61 12.71 -21.98 -19.03
N ILE A 62 11.90 -21.32 -18.19
CA ILE A 62 10.65 -21.88 -17.65
C ILE A 62 9.45 -21.05 -18.08
N SER A 63 8.28 -21.70 -18.16
CA SER A 63 7.01 -21.01 -18.40
C SER A 63 6.48 -20.31 -17.15
N LEU A 64 5.60 -19.32 -17.32
CA LEU A 64 4.91 -18.63 -16.22
C LEU A 64 4.21 -19.63 -15.29
N LYS A 65 3.60 -20.69 -15.84
CA LYS A 65 2.93 -21.75 -15.07
C LYS A 65 3.91 -22.45 -14.11
N VAL A 66 5.12 -22.73 -14.57
CA VAL A 66 6.16 -23.40 -13.77
C VAL A 66 6.70 -22.45 -12.69
N ALA A 67 6.98 -21.19 -13.06
CA ALA A 67 7.46 -20.18 -12.11
C ALA A 67 6.47 -19.97 -10.96
N LYS A 68 5.18 -19.81 -11.28
CA LYS A 68 4.09 -19.71 -10.29
C LYS A 68 4.06 -20.89 -9.34
N PHE A 69 4.12 -22.11 -9.89
CA PHE A 69 4.09 -23.32 -9.08
C PHE A 69 5.27 -23.37 -8.10
N ARG A 70 6.48 -23.03 -8.56
CA ARG A 70 7.67 -23.03 -7.70
C ARG A 70 7.58 -21.99 -6.59
N LEU A 71 7.17 -20.76 -6.90
CA LEU A 71 6.96 -19.72 -5.88
C LEU A 71 5.91 -20.14 -4.84
N SER A 72 4.76 -20.67 -5.28
CA SER A 72 3.72 -21.18 -4.38
C SER A 72 4.18 -22.40 -3.56
N SER A 73 5.08 -23.23 -4.08
CA SER A 73 5.63 -24.34 -3.31
C SER A 73 6.54 -23.84 -2.19
N MET A 74 7.31 -22.77 -2.42
CA MET A 74 8.18 -22.19 -1.40
C MET A 74 7.38 -21.64 -0.21
N THR A 75 6.18 -21.11 -0.43
CA THR A 75 5.38 -20.51 0.65
C THR A 75 4.90 -21.49 1.71
N LEU A 76 4.95 -22.79 1.44
CA LEU A 76 4.59 -23.84 2.40
C LEU A 76 5.49 -23.85 3.64
N GLU A 77 6.74 -23.41 3.50
CA GLU A 77 7.72 -23.36 4.58
C GLU A 77 7.89 -21.95 5.16
N LEU A 78 7.20 -20.96 4.59
CA LEU A 78 7.32 -19.56 4.95
C LEU A 78 6.23 -19.13 5.94
N GLY A 79 6.61 -18.24 6.86
CA GLY A 79 5.65 -17.56 7.72
C GLY A 79 4.77 -16.59 6.92
N ARG A 80 3.60 -16.25 7.47
CA ARG A 80 2.55 -15.43 6.83
C ARG A 80 3.08 -14.21 6.05
N MET A 81 3.93 -13.38 6.67
CA MET A 81 4.42 -12.15 6.04
C MET A 81 5.31 -12.42 4.83
N LYS A 82 6.18 -13.44 4.90
CA LYS A 82 7.02 -13.86 3.77
C LYS A 82 6.16 -14.44 2.66
N THR A 83 5.18 -15.27 3.01
CA THR A 83 4.20 -15.81 2.07
C THR A 83 3.47 -14.69 1.33
N ALA A 84 2.98 -13.68 2.04
CA ALA A 84 2.32 -12.52 1.44
C ALA A 84 3.24 -11.77 0.45
N ALA A 85 4.53 -11.60 0.77
CA ALA A 85 5.49 -10.99 -0.12
C ALA A 85 5.82 -11.85 -1.36
N VAL A 86 5.98 -13.18 -1.19
CA VAL A 86 6.20 -14.09 -2.32
C VAL A 86 4.96 -14.16 -3.23
N ASP A 87 3.76 -14.16 -2.66
CA ASP A 87 2.52 -14.07 -3.44
C ASP A 87 2.38 -12.73 -4.18
N ALA A 88 2.88 -11.63 -3.61
CA ALA A 88 2.93 -10.34 -4.31
C ALA A 88 3.81 -10.45 -5.57
N ILE A 89 5.01 -11.03 -5.45
CA ILE A 89 5.90 -11.29 -6.59
C ILE A 89 5.22 -12.17 -7.63
N ARG A 90 4.59 -13.27 -7.21
CA ARG A 90 3.86 -14.17 -8.10
C ARG A 90 2.76 -13.43 -8.87
N ARG A 91 1.97 -12.59 -8.20
CA ARG A 91 0.90 -11.80 -8.83
C ARG A 91 1.46 -10.74 -9.78
N LEU A 92 2.59 -10.12 -9.46
CA LEU A 92 3.28 -9.20 -10.37
C LEU A 92 3.71 -9.92 -11.65
N MET A 93 4.29 -11.12 -11.55
CA MET A 93 4.66 -11.90 -12.74
C MET A 93 3.46 -12.27 -13.63
N GLU A 94 2.26 -12.35 -13.06
CA GLU A 94 1.02 -12.63 -13.79
C GLU A 94 0.41 -11.40 -14.47
N LYS A 95 0.68 -10.21 -13.91
CA LYS A 95 -0.01 -8.97 -14.27
C LYS A 95 0.85 -8.02 -15.08
N LEU A 96 2.13 -7.93 -14.76
CA LEU A 96 3.03 -7.02 -15.42
C LEU A 96 3.35 -7.51 -16.84
N PRO A 97 3.38 -6.60 -17.82
CA PRO A 97 3.86 -6.93 -19.14
C PRO A 97 5.36 -7.25 -19.07
N LEU A 98 5.80 -8.23 -19.87
CA LEU A 98 7.24 -8.58 -19.99
C LEU A 98 8.06 -7.49 -20.69
N VAL A 99 7.38 -6.58 -21.38
CA VAL A 99 7.96 -5.46 -22.10
C VAL A 99 7.30 -4.19 -21.57
N GLU A 100 8.10 -3.21 -21.22
CA GLU A 100 7.61 -1.92 -20.76
C GLU A 100 6.78 -1.24 -21.86
N PRO A 101 5.55 -0.81 -21.57
CA PRO A 101 4.74 -0.05 -22.53
C PRO A 101 5.46 1.25 -22.93
N LEU A 102 5.40 1.61 -24.21
CA LEU A 102 5.92 2.89 -24.70
C LEU A 102 5.00 4.06 -24.32
N ASP A 103 3.72 3.79 -24.15
CA ASP A 103 2.72 4.79 -23.80
C ASP A 103 2.74 5.07 -22.29
N LEU A 104 2.63 6.36 -21.95
CA LEU A 104 2.44 6.77 -20.57
C LEU A 104 1.09 6.27 -20.06
N MET A 105 1.08 5.86 -18.80
CA MET A 105 -0.12 5.43 -18.11
C MET A 105 -1.05 6.63 -17.89
N THR A 106 -2.20 6.63 -18.56
CA THR A 106 -3.13 7.78 -18.57
C THR A 106 -4.24 7.69 -17.52
N HIS A 107 -4.43 6.54 -16.88
CA HIS A 107 -5.56 6.29 -15.98
C HIS A 107 -5.15 5.73 -14.63
N GLU A 108 -5.70 6.31 -13.55
CA GLU A 108 -5.49 5.81 -12.18
C GLU A 108 -5.92 4.34 -12.05
N THR A 109 -7.00 3.94 -12.74
CA THR A 109 -7.47 2.55 -12.79
C THR A 109 -6.41 1.59 -13.30
N GLU A 110 -5.64 1.98 -14.30
CA GLU A 110 -4.55 1.15 -14.81
C GLU A 110 -3.42 1.05 -13.79
N LEU A 111 -3.04 2.17 -13.16
CA LEU A 111 -2.01 2.24 -12.12
C LEU A 111 -2.35 1.30 -10.97
N TRP A 112 -3.54 1.47 -10.41
CA TRP A 112 -3.86 0.78 -9.20
C TRP A 112 -4.22 -0.68 -9.45
N SER A 113 -4.92 -1.02 -10.55
CA SER A 113 -5.33 -2.42 -10.80
C SER A 113 -4.22 -3.27 -11.43
N GLY A 114 -3.34 -2.66 -12.23
CA GLY A 114 -2.26 -3.35 -12.93
C GLY A 114 -0.99 -3.50 -12.09
N TYR A 115 -0.66 -2.50 -11.27
CA TYR A 115 0.64 -2.41 -10.61
C TYR A 115 0.54 -2.45 -9.08
N ALA A 116 -0.37 -1.67 -8.49
CA ALA A 116 -0.45 -1.58 -7.03
C ALA A 116 -1.22 -2.74 -6.38
N ASP A 117 -2.40 -3.09 -6.91
CA ASP A 117 -3.28 -4.13 -6.39
C ASP A 117 -2.60 -5.51 -6.27
N PRO A 118 -1.79 -5.98 -7.25
CA PRO A 118 -1.05 -7.25 -7.11
C PRO A 118 -0.19 -7.33 -5.85
N ILE A 119 0.38 -6.20 -5.42
CA ILE A 119 1.22 -6.11 -4.22
C ILE A 119 0.34 -5.90 -3.00
N LEU A 120 -0.50 -4.88 -3.03
CA LEU A 120 -1.27 -4.42 -1.88
C LEU A 120 -2.32 -5.43 -1.44
N ASP A 121 -3.05 -6.07 -2.34
CA ASP A 121 -4.00 -7.12 -1.95
C ASP A 121 -3.28 -8.31 -1.30
N SER A 122 -2.09 -8.68 -1.79
CA SER A 122 -1.31 -9.78 -1.22
C SER A 122 -0.83 -9.46 0.20
N LEU A 123 -0.39 -8.23 0.44
CA LEU A 123 0.14 -7.79 1.74
C LEU A 123 -0.95 -7.41 2.74
N LEU A 124 -2.08 -6.89 2.27
CA LEU A 124 -3.08 -6.21 3.09
C LEU A 124 -4.42 -6.92 3.15
N SER A 125 -4.66 -7.98 2.36
CA SER A 125 -5.84 -8.84 2.48
C SER A 125 -5.49 -10.18 3.14
N SER A 126 -6.39 -10.68 3.97
CA SER A 126 -6.37 -12.04 4.46
C SER A 126 -7.80 -12.55 4.63
N PRO A 127 -8.26 -13.46 3.75
CA PRO A 127 -9.58 -14.08 3.91
C PRO A 127 -9.74 -14.79 5.26
N GLU A 128 -8.68 -15.44 5.74
CA GLU A 128 -8.68 -16.18 7.02
C GLU A 128 -8.87 -15.25 8.22
N GLU A 129 -8.28 -14.05 8.16
CA GLU A 129 -8.43 -13.03 9.20
C GLU A 129 -9.59 -12.07 8.95
N LYS A 130 -10.40 -12.35 7.92
CA LYS A 130 -11.52 -11.50 7.50
C LYS A 130 -11.09 -10.07 7.14
N VAL A 131 -9.84 -9.88 6.75
CA VAL A 131 -9.28 -8.61 6.32
C VAL A 131 -9.38 -8.50 4.80
N ARG A 132 -9.89 -7.37 4.31
CA ARG A 132 -9.97 -7.08 2.87
C ARG A 132 -9.49 -5.67 2.54
N PHE A 133 -8.49 -5.62 1.66
CA PHE A 133 -8.12 -4.45 0.88
C PHE A 133 -9.04 -4.31 -0.34
N ARG A 134 -9.54 -3.09 -0.61
CA ARG A 134 -10.42 -2.80 -1.75
C ARG A 134 -10.29 -1.35 -2.23
N TYR A 135 -10.27 -1.18 -3.55
CA TYR A 135 -10.51 0.11 -4.19
C TYR A 135 -12.00 0.44 -4.23
N LEU A 136 -12.33 1.72 -4.10
CA LEU A 136 -13.69 2.21 -3.86
C LEU A 136 -14.35 2.89 -5.08
N TYR A 137 -13.64 2.99 -6.21
CA TYR A 137 -14.11 3.65 -7.44
C TYR A 137 -15.49 3.18 -7.93
N LEU A 138 -15.90 1.92 -7.68
CA LEU A 138 -17.23 1.42 -8.09
C LEU A 138 -18.38 1.73 -7.11
N PHE A 139 -18.07 2.13 -5.88
CA PHE A 139 -19.08 2.42 -4.85
C PHE A 139 -19.61 3.86 -4.92
N GLN A 140 -19.22 4.63 -5.93
CA GLN A 140 -19.76 5.96 -6.19
C GLN A 140 -21.27 5.91 -6.51
N CYS A 141 -21.78 4.79 -7.01
CA CYS A 141 -23.17 4.65 -7.45
C CYS A 141 -24.14 4.03 -6.42
N ILE A 142 -23.66 3.39 -5.35
CA ILE A 142 -24.53 2.58 -4.46
C ILE A 142 -24.99 3.34 -3.21
N ARG A 143 -24.31 4.43 -2.82
CA ARG A 143 -24.67 5.21 -1.60
C ARG A 143 -25.61 6.37 -1.83
N THR A 144 -26.13 6.59 -3.04
CA THR A 144 -27.18 7.58 -3.28
C THR A 144 -28.51 7.26 -2.59
N ASN A 145 -28.65 6.12 -1.88
CA ASN A 145 -29.88 5.71 -1.20
C ASN A 145 -29.76 5.44 0.32
N THR A 146 -28.66 5.78 0.98
CA THR A 146 -28.61 5.73 2.47
C THR A 146 -28.56 7.14 3.03
N GLN A 147 -29.70 7.55 3.59
CA GLN A 147 -29.99 8.84 4.24
C GLN A 147 -29.21 9.03 5.56
N ASP A 148 -27.88 9.06 5.51
CA ASP A 148 -27.09 9.64 6.59
C ASP A 148 -26.55 10.98 6.09
N GLY A 149 -27.22 12.06 6.53
CA GLY A 149 -26.97 13.45 6.14
C GLY A 149 -25.66 14.01 6.70
N ASP A 150 -24.53 13.48 6.23
CA ASP A 150 -23.23 14.13 6.33
C ASP A 150 -22.80 14.49 4.91
N ASP A 151 -23.09 15.73 4.51
CA ASP A 151 -22.71 16.34 3.22
C ASP A 151 -21.19 16.57 3.16
N ASN A 152 -20.40 15.50 3.25
CA ASN A 152 -18.97 15.56 3.00
C ASN A 152 -18.53 14.42 2.05
N PRO A 153 -18.34 14.70 0.75
CA PRO A 153 -18.12 13.69 -0.28
C PRO A 153 -16.67 13.13 -0.30
N GLU A 154 -15.79 13.58 0.59
CA GLU A 154 -14.39 13.15 0.59
C GLU A 154 -14.27 11.68 1.02
N ARG A 155 -13.78 10.86 0.09
CA ARG A 155 -13.57 9.43 0.27
C ARG A 155 -12.18 9.06 -0.26
N PRO A 156 -11.43 8.19 0.42
CA PRO A 156 -10.18 7.69 -0.13
C PRO A 156 -10.43 6.74 -1.30
N ASP A 157 -9.48 6.65 -2.21
CA ASP A 157 -9.53 5.73 -3.36
C ASP A 157 -9.60 4.26 -2.92
N SER A 158 -9.05 3.93 -1.77
CA SER A 158 -9.02 2.56 -1.23
C SER A 158 -9.15 2.50 0.30
N VAL A 159 -9.61 1.34 0.78
CA VAL A 159 -9.74 1.02 2.22
C VAL A 159 -9.26 -0.40 2.52
N ILE A 160 -8.80 -0.57 3.76
CA ILE A 160 -8.57 -1.87 4.39
C ILE A 160 -9.63 -2.05 5.48
N THR A 161 -10.46 -3.08 5.35
CA THR A 161 -11.63 -3.32 6.20
C THR A 161 -11.56 -4.70 6.85
N ILE A 162 -12.02 -4.81 8.10
CA ILE A 162 -12.33 -6.10 8.74
C ILE A 162 -13.80 -6.43 8.50
N ILE A 163 -14.07 -7.62 7.95
CA ILE A 163 -15.42 -8.14 7.78
C ILE A 163 -15.89 -8.73 9.11
N SER A 164 -17.04 -8.25 9.59
CA SER A 164 -17.70 -8.77 10.80
C SER A 164 -19.15 -9.07 10.47
N GLU A 165 -19.67 -10.21 10.94
CA GLU A 165 -21.09 -10.59 10.76
C GLU A 165 -21.57 -10.55 9.30
N SER A 166 -20.70 -10.97 8.36
CA SER A 166 -20.97 -10.92 6.92
C SER A 166 -21.25 -9.51 6.37
N ARG A 167 -20.84 -8.46 7.09
CA ARG A 167 -20.94 -7.05 6.70
C ARG A 167 -19.56 -6.39 6.66
N TRP A 168 -19.47 -5.30 5.90
CA TRP A 168 -18.30 -4.42 5.96
C TRP A 168 -18.23 -3.78 7.35
N GLY A 169 -17.25 -4.21 8.14
CA GLY A 169 -17.02 -3.69 9.48
C GLY A 169 -16.10 -2.49 9.48
N ARG A 170 -15.25 -2.40 10.49
CA ARG A 170 -14.34 -1.26 10.70
C ARG A 170 -13.26 -1.15 9.62
N ASN A 171 -13.00 0.08 9.20
CA ASN A 171 -11.85 0.42 8.36
C ASN A 171 -10.64 0.73 9.24
N PHE A 172 -9.46 0.22 8.89
CA PHE A 172 -8.22 0.44 9.64
C PHE A 172 -7.04 0.80 8.72
N GLY A 173 -7.34 1.10 7.46
CA GLY A 173 -6.41 1.77 6.58
C GLY A 173 -7.08 2.36 5.36
N HIS A 174 -6.38 3.33 4.75
CA HIS A 174 -6.87 4.09 3.60
C HIS A 174 -5.71 4.36 2.65
N GLY A 175 -5.99 4.41 1.35
CA GLY A 175 -4.98 4.77 0.36
C GLY A 175 -5.51 5.61 -0.78
N GLU A 176 -4.61 6.38 -1.39
CA GLU A 176 -4.86 7.21 -2.58
C GLU A 176 -3.95 6.76 -3.72
N ALA A 177 -4.41 6.88 -4.96
CA ALA A 177 -3.63 6.60 -6.15
C ALA A 177 -3.66 7.81 -7.09
N LYS A 178 -2.49 8.19 -7.62
CA LYS A 178 -2.35 9.30 -8.57
C LYS A 178 -1.44 8.87 -9.72
N VAL A 179 -1.91 9.07 -10.95
CA VAL A 179 -1.07 8.90 -12.14
C VAL A 179 0.05 9.93 -12.17
N ALA A 180 1.07 9.66 -12.98
CA ALA A 180 2.07 10.67 -13.27
C ALA A 180 1.43 11.78 -14.11
N GLU A 181 1.68 13.04 -13.76
CA GLU A 181 1.20 14.20 -14.49
C GLU A 181 2.40 14.85 -15.20
N PRO A 182 2.24 15.39 -16.42
CA PRO A 182 3.33 16.04 -17.16
C PRO A 182 4.02 17.19 -16.38
N THR A 183 3.36 17.71 -15.34
CA THR A 183 3.95 18.64 -14.39
C THR A 183 3.57 18.18 -13.00
N ASP A 184 4.58 17.92 -12.17
CA ASP A 184 4.39 17.42 -10.81
C ASP A 184 3.56 18.39 -9.96
N ASN A 185 2.31 18.03 -9.67
CA ASN A 185 1.45 18.79 -8.78
C ASN A 185 1.68 18.37 -7.31
N VAL A 186 2.81 18.82 -6.76
CA VAL A 186 3.20 18.55 -5.37
C VAL A 186 2.13 18.98 -4.36
N ALA A 187 1.36 20.03 -4.68
CA ALA A 187 0.28 20.51 -3.82
C ALA A 187 -0.86 19.49 -3.70
N LEU A 188 -1.30 18.88 -4.81
CA LEU A 188 -2.33 17.83 -4.78
C LEU A 188 -1.84 16.57 -4.06
N LEU A 189 -0.61 16.13 -4.34
CA LEU A 189 -0.02 14.98 -3.64
C LEU A 189 0.07 15.20 -2.13
N SER A 190 0.45 16.40 -1.71
CA SER A 190 0.52 16.79 -0.29
C SER A 190 -0.86 16.90 0.34
N TRP A 191 -1.87 17.33 -0.43
CA TRP A 191 -3.25 17.39 0.01
C TRP A 191 -3.81 15.98 0.26
N ASP A 192 -3.59 15.05 -0.65
CA ASP A 192 -3.98 13.65 -0.49
C ASP A 192 -3.30 13.00 0.72
N LEU A 193 -2.02 13.31 0.97
CA LEU A 193 -1.34 12.86 2.19
C LEU A 193 -2.01 13.41 3.47
N CYS A 194 -2.41 14.68 3.47
CA CYS A 194 -3.15 15.27 4.60
C CYS A 194 -4.52 14.60 4.79
N ARG A 195 -5.23 14.31 3.70
CA ARG A 195 -6.51 13.59 3.72
C ARG A 195 -6.36 12.19 4.30
N LEU A 196 -5.33 11.44 3.89
CA LEU A 196 -5.04 10.12 4.46
C LEU A 196 -4.82 10.18 5.98
N ALA A 197 -4.07 11.17 6.47
CA ALA A 197 -3.88 11.38 7.90
C ALA A 197 -5.21 11.70 8.61
N PHE A 198 -6.09 12.49 7.99
CA PHE A 198 -7.41 12.79 8.52
C PHE A 198 -8.29 11.52 8.59
N PHE A 199 -8.36 10.74 7.52
CA PHE A 199 -9.10 9.48 7.49
C PHE A 199 -8.60 8.49 8.54
N ASN A 200 -7.27 8.31 8.67
CA ASN A 200 -6.68 7.44 9.67
C ASN A 200 -6.97 7.89 11.09
N LYS A 201 -6.85 9.19 11.40
CA LYS A 201 -7.20 9.71 12.72
C LYS A 201 -8.67 9.45 13.04
N ASN A 202 -9.57 9.67 12.09
CA ASN A 202 -11.00 9.43 12.29
C ASN A 202 -11.27 7.94 12.54
N SER A 203 -10.63 7.05 11.79
CA SER A 203 -10.77 5.60 11.99
C SER A 203 -10.17 5.14 13.33
N ILE A 204 -9.02 5.69 13.76
CA ILE A 204 -8.44 5.44 15.08
C ILE A 204 -9.41 5.83 16.19
N ASN A 205 -9.96 7.06 16.11
CA ASN A 205 -10.89 7.57 17.12
C ASN A 205 -12.20 6.80 17.15
N LYS A 206 -12.77 6.47 15.98
CA LYS A 206 -14.05 5.76 15.88
C LYS A 206 -13.96 4.29 16.28
N ASN A 207 -12.82 3.64 16.01
CA ASN A 207 -12.65 2.19 16.23
C ASN A 207 -11.84 1.87 17.48
N GLU A 208 -11.41 2.88 18.24
CA GLU A 208 -10.58 2.76 19.44
C GLU A 208 -9.31 1.92 19.19
N THR A 209 -8.67 2.09 18.03
CA THR A 209 -7.44 1.36 17.67
C THR A 209 -6.19 2.17 18.02
N SER A 210 -5.08 1.49 18.30
CA SER A 210 -3.80 2.17 18.58
C SER A 210 -3.14 2.76 17.32
N SER A 211 -3.54 2.28 16.13
CA SER A 211 -2.95 2.65 14.85
C SER A 211 -3.91 2.43 13.69
N SER A 212 -3.57 3.02 12.54
CA SER A 212 -4.19 2.84 11.24
C SER A 212 -3.11 2.99 10.17
N PHE A 213 -3.22 2.26 9.07
CA PHE A 213 -2.23 2.24 8.00
C PHE A 213 -2.68 3.10 6.82
N SER A 214 -1.77 3.86 6.23
CA SER A 214 -2.05 4.54 4.96
C SER A 214 -0.91 4.41 3.97
N PHE A 215 -1.26 4.44 2.70
CA PHE A 215 -0.33 4.39 1.59
C PHE A 215 -0.78 5.36 0.50
N GLN A 216 0.17 5.82 -0.31
CA GLN A 216 -0.09 6.63 -1.48
C GLN A 216 0.69 6.02 -2.65
N VAL A 217 0.01 5.75 -3.75
CA VAL A 217 0.62 5.23 -4.98
C VAL A 217 0.76 6.38 -5.96
N LYS A 218 1.98 6.61 -6.43
CA LYS A 218 2.26 7.61 -7.47
C LYS A 218 2.82 6.91 -8.70
N GLY A 219 2.23 7.16 -9.86
CA GLY A 219 2.82 6.79 -11.15
C GLY A 219 4.17 7.49 -11.36
N LYS A 220 5.07 6.87 -12.10
CA LYS A 220 6.34 7.48 -12.49
C LYS A 220 6.25 7.97 -13.93
N ASP A 221 6.73 9.19 -14.21
CA ASP A 221 6.95 9.64 -15.57
C ASP A 221 8.10 8.86 -16.22
N GLY A 222 7.89 8.42 -17.47
CA GLY A 222 8.89 7.74 -18.28
C GLY A 222 9.94 8.70 -18.83
N HIS A 223 10.84 9.17 -17.97
CA HIS A 223 12.07 9.88 -18.34
C HIS A 223 13.29 9.26 -17.67
#